data_AF-A0A7W8KFJ1-F1
#
_entry.id   AF-A0A7W8KFJ1-F1
#
_cell.length_a   1.000
_cell.length_b   1.000
_cell.length_c   1.000
_cell.angle_alpha   90.00
_cell.angle_beta   90.00
_cell.angle_gamma   90.00
#
_symmetry.space_group_name_H-M   'P 1'
#
loop_
_entity.id
_entity.type
_entity.pdbx_description
1 polymer ?
#
loop_
_entity_poly.entity_id
_entity_poly.type
_entity_poly.pdbx_seq_one_letter_code
_entity_poly.pdbx_strand_id
1 'polypeptide(L)'
;MILYTPVPPEFTVEHTLERMARLDRRFEQFARWPADPAPLVQDCAVLLGAHLIVRTPRGECSGDPLTPRPGWTFTEPAWAAALLLDEVPTVHVSPAHLPALTGWAAGVVTIFSIPATGGAAQVSRTLNLGSFVDRLELDFLLEGGLPGVHVLRAHRLERGGRLTVWRMERPVAPPLPGGSCSDHIPGDAGPPDDATLAGPRAGQRRFRRP
;
A
#
# COMPACT_ATOMS: atom_id res chain seq x y z
N MET A 1 -3.03 -25.03 8.52
CA MET A 1 -4.23 -25.39 7.75
C MET A 1 -4.97 -24.11 7.42
N ILE A 2 -5.15 -23.78 6.14
CA ILE A 2 -5.97 -22.64 5.71
C ILE A 2 -7.33 -23.22 5.33
N LEU A 3 -8.37 -22.85 6.06
CA LEU A 3 -9.74 -23.31 5.78
C LEU A 3 -10.36 -22.34 4.77
N TYR A 4 -10.77 -22.85 3.62
CA TYR A 4 -11.48 -22.11 2.59
C TYR A 4 -12.96 -22.46 2.64
N THR A 5 -13.78 -21.46 2.91
CA THR A 5 -15.24 -21.59 2.91
C THR A 5 -15.81 -20.71 1.81
N PRO A 6 -16.04 -21.24 0.58
CA PRO A 6 -16.77 -20.50 -0.44
C PRO A 6 -18.19 -20.23 0.06
N VAL A 7 -18.81 -19.16 -0.45
CA VAL A 7 -20.21 -18.86 -0.17
C VAL A 7 -21.05 -19.42 -1.32
N PRO A 8 -22.06 -20.27 -1.07
CA PRO A 8 -22.62 -20.65 0.25
C PRO A 8 -21.76 -21.67 1.05
N PRO A 9 -21.75 -21.58 2.40
CA PRO A 9 -20.78 -22.20 3.31
C PRO A 9 -20.80 -23.74 3.37
N GLU A 10 -21.76 -24.37 2.71
CA GLU A 10 -21.90 -25.81 2.60
C GLU A 10 -20.87 -26.49 1.69
N PHE A 11 -19.99 -25.72 1.04
CA PHE A 11 -18.93 -26.22 0.17
C PHE A 11 -17.52 -25.91 0.69
N THR A 12 -17.18 -26.23 1.94
CA THR A 12 -15.78 -26.06 2.39
C THR A 12 -14.84 -26.93 1.53
N VAL A 13 -13.94 -26.30 0.77
CA VAL A 13 -12.94 -27.01 -0.02
C VAL A 13 -11.61 -26.94 0.70
N GLU A 14 -11.09 -28.09 1.11
CA GLU A 14 -9.74 -28.16 1.66
C GLU A 14 -8.71 -28.20 0.53
N HIS A 15 -7.85 -27.18 0.51
CA HIS A 15 -6.68 -27.13 -0.36
C HIS A 15 -5.44 -27.54 0.43
N THR A 16 -4.74 -28.58 -0.03
CA THR A 16 -3.39 -28.89 0.44
C THR A 16 -2.41 -27.83 -0.06
N LEU A 17 -1.22 -27.74 0.55
CA LEU A 17 -0.19 -26.79 0.11
C LEU A 17 0.21 -27.02 -1.35
N GLU A 18 0.25 -28.28 -1.79
CA GLU A 18 0.56 -28.64 -3.18
C GLU A 18 -0.53 -28.17 -4.15
N ARG A 19 -1.81 -28.20 -3.72
CA ARG A 19 -2.92 -27.66 -4.51
C ARG A 19 -2.83 -26.14 -4.58
N MET A 20 -2.50 -25.48 -3.48
CA MET A 20 -2.29 -24.03 -3.46
C MET A 20 -1.11 -23.62 -4.35
N ALA A 21 0.02 -24.34 -4.29
CA ALA A 21 1.20 -24.12 -5.12
C ALA A 21 0.92 -24.19 -6.63
N ARG A 22 0.02 -25.09 -7.04
CA ARG A 22 -0.41 -25.20 -8.45
C ARG A 22 -1.23 -24.00 -8.91
N LEU A 23 -1.97 -23.37 -8.00
CA LEU A 23 -2.73 -22.16 -8.27
C LEU A 23 -1.83 -20.94 -8.24
N ASP A 24 -0.91 -20.86 -7.28
CA ASP A 24 0.03 -19.77 -7.09
C ASP A 24 1.33 -20.31 -6.49
N ARG A 25 2.42 -20.17 -7.24
CA ARG A 25 3.73 -20.75 -6.88
C ARG A 25 4.34 -20.14 -5.63
N ARG A 26 3.88 -18.99 -5.16
CA ARG A 26 4.33 -18.43 -3.87
C ARG A 26 4.10 -19.40 -2.71
N PHE A 27 3.10 -20.28 -2.80
CA PHE A 27 2.82 -21.27 -1.77
C PHE A 27 3.80 -22.47 -1.77
N GLU A 28 4.64 -22.63 -2.80
CA GLU A 28 5.73 -23.62 -2.78
C GLU A 28 6.77 -23.28 -1.70
N GLN A 29 6.89 -22.01 -1.34
CA GLN A 29 7.85 -21.50 -0.37
C GLN A 29 7.33 -21.52 1.07
N PHE A 30 6.63 -22.60 1.47
CA PHE A 30 5.96 -22.68 2.77
C PHE A 30 6.88 -22.44 3.98
N ALA A 31 8.17 -22.79 3.87
CA ALA A 31 9.17 -22.54 4.90
C ALA A 31 9.49 -21.05 5.13
N ARG A 32 9.08 -20.17 4.20
CA ARG A 32 9.34 -18.72 4.20
C ARG A 32 8.09 -17.89 4.40
N TRP A 33 6.95 -18.52 4.72
CA TRP A 33 5.72 -17.77 4.91
C TRP A 33 5.86 -16.72 6.02
N PRO A 34 5.25 -15.54 5.82
CA PRO A 34 5.21 -14.54 6.87
C PRO A 34 4.47 -15.08 8.09
N ALA A 35 4.80 -14.52 9.26
CA ALA A 35 4.19 -14.93 10.53
C ALA A 35 2.66 -14.75 10.56
N ASP A 36 2.13 -13.86 9.71
CA ASP A 36 0.72 -13.80 9.34
C ASP A 36 0.57 -14.02 7.82
N PRO A 37 0.09 -15.19 7.37
CA PRO A 37 -0.08 -15.49 5.95
C PRO A 37 -1.37 -14.89 5.36
N ALA A 38 -2.21 -14.23 6.16
CA ALA A 38 -3.49 -13.71 5.69
C ALA A 38 -3.36 -12.75 4.48
N PRO A 39 -2.39 -11.81 4.44
CA PRO A 39 -2.20 -10.94 3.27
C PRO A 39 -1.87 -11.73 2.00
N LEU A 40 -0.95 -12.70 2.08
CA LEU A 40 -0.56 -13.56 0.96
C LEU A 40 -1.73 -14.38 0.43
N VAL A 41 -2.49 -15.02 1.33
CA VAL A 41 -3.66 -15.85 0.95
C VAL A 41 -4.74 -15.01 0.29
N GLN A 42 -5.00 -13.83 0.83
CA GLN A 42 -6.01 -12.96 0.26
C GLN A 42 -5.59 -12.35 -1.07
N ASP A 43 -4.32 -11.95 -1.24
CA ASP A 43 -3.79 -11.48 -2.51
C ASP A 43 -3.92 -12.57 -3.59
N CYS A 44 -3.60 -13.83 -3.26
CA CYS A 44 -3.86 -14.97 -4.14
C CYS A 44 -5.36 -15.10 -4.50
N ALA A 45 -6.26 -14.98 -3.52
CA ALA A 45 -7.69 -15.04 -3.77
C ALA A 45 -8.14 -13.95 -4.76
N VAL A 46 -7.68 -12.71 -4.58
CA VAL A 46 -7.96 -11.59 -5.49
C VAL A 46 -7.45 -11.87 -6.91
N LEU A 47 -6.21 -12.36 -7.04
CA LEU A 47 -5.63 -12.71 -8.34
C LEU A 47 -6.37 -13.85 -9.05
N LEU A 48 -6.99 -14.75 -8.28
CA LEU A 48 -7.85 -15.82 -8.78
C LEU A 48 -9.31 -15.38 -9.00
N GLY A 49 -9.65 -14.12 -8.72
CA GLY A 49 -11.02 -13.60 -8.81
C GLY A 49 -11.97 -14.20 -7.77
N ALA A 50 -11.44 -14.63 -6.62
CA ALA A 50 -12.19 -15.24 -5.53
C ALA A 50 -12.32 -14.29 -4.34
N HIS A 51 -13.45 -14.40 -3.63
CA HIS A 51 -13.64 -13.77 -2.32
C HIS A 51 -13.41 -14.82 -1.23
N LEU A 52 -12.58 -14.48 -0.25
CA LEU A 52 -12.14 -15.41 0.78
C LEU A 52 -12.19 -14.76 2.16
N ILE A 53 -12.58 -15.54 3.17
CA ILE A 53 -12.45 -15.17 4.58
C ILE A 53 -11.34 -16.04 5.16
N VAL A 54 -10.19 -15.44 5.53
CA VAL A 54 -9.09 -16.15 6.16
C VAL A 54 -9.27 -16.08 7.67
N ARG A 55 -9.30 -17.23 8.35
CA ARG A 55 -9.26 -17.26 9.82
C ARG A 55 -7.89 -17.72 10.28
N THR A 56 -7.20 -16.89 11.06
CA THR A 56 -5.90 -17.21 11.67
C THR A 56 -6.01 -17.14 13.20
N PRO A 57 -5.03 -17.66 13.95
CA PRO A 57 -4.98 -17.45 15.41
C PRO A 57 -4.93 -15.97 15.82
N ARG A 58 -4.58 -15.06 14.89
CA ARG A 58 -4.53 -13.61 15.11
C ARG A 58 -5.86 -12.91 14.83
N GLY A 59 -6.84 -13.64 14.30
CA GLY A 59 -8.19 -13.12 14.04
C GLY A 59 -8.73 -13.52 12.67
N GLU A 60 -9.88 -12.93 12.33
CA GLU A 60 -10.51 -13.08 11.03
C GLU A 60 -10.06 -11.98 10.07
N CYS A 61 -9.66 -12.40 8.88
CA CYS A 61 -9.43 -11.56 7.73
C CYS A 61 -10.59 -11.74 6.74
N SER A 62 -11.62 -10.92 6.88
CA SER A 62 -12.70 -10.72 5.91
C SER A 62 -12.58 -9.32 5.30
N GLY A 63 -12.99 -9.18 4.03
CA GLY A 63 -12.97 -7.92 3.28
C GLY A 63 -12.02 -7.92 2.08
N ASP A 64 -12.03 -6.83 1.32
CA ASP A 64 -11.07 -6.62 0.23
C ASP A 64 -9.66 -6.53 0.82
N PRO A 65 -8.76 -7.49 0.55
CA PRO A 65 -7.42 -7.47 1.12
C PRO A 65 -6.54 -6.33 0.66
N LEU A 66 -6.99 -5.63 -0.38
CA LEU A 66 -6.35 -4.45 -0.93
C LEU A 66 -6.68 -3.20 -0.11
N THR A 67 -7.72 -3.24 0.73
CA THR A 67 -8.06 -2.16 1.66
C THR A 67 -7.09 -2.19 2.85
N PRO A 68 -6.22 -1.18 3.03
CA PRO A 68 -5.33 -1.11 4.18
C PRO A 68 -6.17 -1.08 5.46
N ARG A 69 -5.98 -2.07 6.33
CA ARG A 69 -6.61 -2.07 7.65
C ARG A 69 -6.04 -0.90 8.47
N PRO A 70 -6.81 -0.32 9.41
CA PRO A 70 -6.25 0.59 10.39
C PRO A 70 -5.03 -0.04 11.07
N GLY A 71 -3.84 0.53 10.87
CA GLY A 71 -2.55 0.01 11.38
C GLY A 71 -1.73 -0.84 10.40
N TRP A 72 -2.23 -1.16 9.21
CA TRP A 72 -1.45 -1.78 8.12
C TRP A 72 -0.85 -0.73 7.20
N THR A 73 0.23 -0.10 7.66
CA THR A 73 1.05 0.78 6.82
C THR A 73 2.30 0.02 6.38
N PHE A 74 2.21 -0.63 5.22
CA PHE A 74 3.37 -1.28 4.64
C PHE A 74 4.24 -0.28 3.90
N THR A 75 5.53 -0.27 4.19
CA THR A 75 6.53 0.24 3.24
C THR A 75 6.61 -0.70 2.04
N GLU A 76 7.15 -0.23 0.91
CA GLU A 76 7.32 -1.09 -0.28
C GLU A 76 8.03 -2.43 0.03
N PRO A 77 9.17 -2.48 0.75
CA PRO A 77 9.82 -3.76 1.07
C PRO A 77 8.99 -4.63 2.01
N ALA A 78 8.32 -4.03 3.00
CA ALA A 78 7.48 -4.80 3.93
C ALA A 78 6.26 -5.41 3.23
N TRP A 79 5.68 -4.70 2.28
CA TRP A 79 4.59 -5.20 1.43
C TRP A 79 5.07 -6.36 0.56
N ALA A 80 6.22 -6.21 -0.12
CA ALA A 80 6.76 -7.24 -1.00
C ALA A 80 7.12 -8.52 -0.22
N ALA A 81 7.69 -8.38 0.98
CA ALA A 81 7.94 -9.51 1.88
C ALA A 81 6.65 -10.19 2.37
N ALA A 82 5.64 -9.41 2.77
CA ALA A 82 4.36 -9.95 3.24
C ALA A 82 3.61 -10.74 2.16
N LEU A 83 3.84 -10.42 0.88
CA LEU A 83 3.23 -11.08 -0.26
C LEU A 83 4.17 -12.06 -0.98
N LEU A 84 5.36 -12.33 -0.43
CA LEU A 84 6.40 -13.17 -1.03
C LEU A 84 6.75 -12.77 -2.49
N LEU A 85 6.76 -11.46 -2.77
CA LEU A 85 7.07 -10.90 -4.09
C LEU A 85 8.56 -10.58 -4.26
N ASP A 86 9.34 -10.55 -3.19
CA ASP A 86 10.79 -10.27 -3.22
C ASP A 86 11.58 -11.29 -4.05
N GLU A 87 11.08 -12.52 -4.13
CA GLU A 87 11.71 -13.62 -4.89
C GLU A 87 11.17 -13.76 -6.30
N VAL A 88 10.14 -12.99 -6.66
CA VAL A 88 9.57 -12.99 -7.99
C VAL A 88 10.35 -12.02 -8.86
N PRO A 89 10.89 -12.46 -10.03
CA PRO A 89 11.56 -11.56 -10.96
C PRO A 89 10.68 -10.34 -11.28
N THR A 90 11.18 -9.17 -10.90
CA THR A 90 10.48 -7.89 -11.11
C THR A 90 10.97 -7.25 -12.40
N VAL A 91 10.04 -6.92 -13.29
CA VAL A 91 10.31 -6.16 -14.50
C VAL A 91 10.22 -4.67 -14.17
N HIS A 92 11.35 -3.96 -14.29
CA HIS A 92 11.36 -2.51 -14.13
C HIS A 92 10.86 -1.85 -15.41
N VAL A 93 9.81 -1.03 -15.30
CA VAL A 93 9.16 -0.38 -16.43
C VAL A 93 9.20 1.13 -16.28
N SER A 94 9.40 1.84 -17.40
CA SER A 94 9.26 3.29 -17.43
C SER A 94 7.79 3.71 -17.43
N PRO A 95 7.46 4.96 -17.04
CA PRO A 95 6.09 5.46 -17.09
C PRO A 95 5.39 5.28 -18.44
N ALA A 96 6.14 5.34 -19.56
CA ALA A 96 5.61 5.16 -20.91
C ALA A 96 5.02 3.78 -21.19
N HIS A 97 5.38 2.75 -20.39
CA HIS A 97 4.86 1.39 -20.55
C HIS A 97 3.62 1.11 -19.69
N LEU A 98 3.29 1.99 -18.74
CA LEU A 98 2.15 1.80 -17.84
C LEU A 98 0.78 1.78 -18.52
N PRO A 99 0.53 2.47 -19.65
CA PRO A 99 -0.73 2.32 -20.39
C PRO A 99 -1.05 0.87 -20.78
N ALA A 100 -0.05 -0.02 -20.88
CA ALA A 100 -0.28 -1.44 -21.15
C ALA A 100 -0.99 -2.19 -20.00
N LEU A 101 -1.03 -1.61 -18.78
CA LEU A 101 -1.79 -2.17 -17.67
C LEU A 101 -3.31 -2.14 -17.91
N THR A 102 -3.80 -1.20 -18.72
CA THR A 102 -5.23 -1.11 -19.08
C THR A 102 -5.71 -2.33 -19.86
N GLY A 103 -4.79 -3.02 -20.54
CA GLY A 103 -5.06 -4.29 -21.24
C GLY A 103 -5.08 -5.52 -20.34
N TRP A 104 -4.80 -5.39 -19.04
CA TRP A 104 -4.84 -6.52 -18.11
C TRP A 104 -6.27 -6.78 -17.66
N ALA A 105 -6.79 -7.97 -17.98
CA ALA A 105 -8.13 -8.38 -17.57
C ALA A 105 -8.25 -8.63 -16.05
N ALA A 106 -7.13 -8.98 -15.40
CA ALA A 106 -7.03 -9.24 -13.97
C ALA A 106 -5.61 -8.95 -13.48
N GLY A 107 -5.46 -8.70 -12.18
CA GLY A 107 -4.21 -8.33 -11.53
C GLY A 107 -4.44 -7.36 -10.39
N VAL A 108 -3.37 -6.99 -9.71
CA VAL A 108 -3.38 -6.02 -8.62
C VAL A 108 -2.37 -4.93 -8.93
N VAL A 109 -2.74 -3.67 -8.72
CA VAL A 109 -1.83 -2.51 -8.81
C VAL A 109 -1.75 -1.87 -7.43
N THR A 110 -0.56 -1.86 -6.85
CA THR A 110 -0.28 -1.21 -5.57
C THR A 110 0.50 0.08 -5.79
N ILE A 111 -0.02 1.16 -5.24
CA ILE A 111 0.51 2.51 -5.35
C ILE A 111 1.14 2.88 -4.01
N PHE A 112 2.37 3.39 -4.09
CA PHE A 112 3.12 3.86 -2.94
C PHE A 112 3.37 5.36 -3.05
N SER A 113 3.09 6.07 -1.95
CA SER A 113 3.29 7.52 -1.83
C SER A 113 4.11 7.81 -0.58
N ILE A 114 4.91 8.88 -0.63
CA ILE A 114 5.60 9.38 0.56
C ILE A 114 4.57 10.12 1.43
N PRO A 115 4.45 9.80 2.73
CA PRO A 115 3.59 10.53 3.65
C PRO A 115 3.93 12.02 3.71
N ALA A 116 2.95 12.88 3.99
CA ALA A 116 3.17 14.33 4.12
C ALA A 116 4.16 14.69 5.24
N THR A 117 4.28 13.82 6.26
CA THR A 117 5.26 13.93 7.35
C THR A 117 6.69 13.56 6.93
N GLY A 118 6.91 13.19 5.67
CA GLY A 118 8.15 12.59 5.19
C GLY A 118 8.27 11.10 5.55
N GLY A 119 9.31 10.45 5.03
CA GLY A 119 9.65 9.06 5.31
C GLY A 119 9.70 8.16 4.06
N ALA A 120 9.70 6.85 4.28
CA ALA A 120 9.66 5.87 3.20
C ALA A 120 8.29 5.86 2.51
N ALA A 121 8.27 5.52 1.22
CA ALA A 121 7.02 5.34 0.49
C ALA A 121 6.21 4.19 1.10
N GLN A 122 4.93 4.46 1.38
CA GLN A 122 4.00 3.52 1.98
C GLN A 122 2.84 3.24 1.02
N VAL A 123 2.22 2.07 1.15
CA VAL A 123 0.99 1.74 0.41
C VAL A 123 -0.04 2.82 0.69
N SER A 124 -0.37 3.60 -0.34
CA SER A 124 -1.42 4.61 -0.29
C SER A 124 -2.72 4.10 -0.88
N ARG A 125 -2.63 3.18 -1.84
CA ARG A 125 -3.78 2.62 -2.54
C ARG A 125 -3.43 1.29 -3.19
N THR A 126 -4.41 0.42 -3.30
CA THR A 126 -4.28 -0.82 -4.05
C THR A 126 -5.55 -1.05 -4.87
N LEU A 127 -5.39 -1.46 -6.12
CA LEU A 127 -6.44 -1.56 -7.13
C LEU A 127 -6.52 -2.99 -7.66
N ASN A 128 -7.71 -3.58 -7.66
CA ASN A 128 -8.00 -4.88 -8.27
C ASN A 128 -8.42 -4.70 -9.73
N LEU A 129 -7.59 -5.10 -10.70
CA LEU A 129 -7.91 -4.95 -12.12
C LEU A 129 -9.03 -5.89 -12.60
N GLY A 130 -9.48 -6.83 -11.77
CA GLY A 130 -10.74 -7.55 -11.99
C GLY A 130 -11.98 -6.70 -11.76
N SER A 131 -11.88 -5.61 -10.97
CA SER A 131 -12.94 -4.63 -10.70
C SER A 131 -13.00 -3.59 -11.82
N PHE A 132 -14.20 -3.32 -12.33
CA PHE A 132 -14.40 -2.25 -13.32
C PHE A 132 -14.07 -0.87 -12.75
N VAL A 133 -14.45 -0.60 -11.50
CA VAL A 133 -14.25 0.70 -10.85
C VAL A 133 -12.75 0.99 -10.71
N ASP A 134 -11.99 0.01 -10.26
CA ASP A 134 -10.55 0.12 -10.04
C ASP A 134 -9.78 0.27 -11.36
N ARG A 135 -10.26 -0.36 -12.45
CA ARG A 135 -9.69 -0.14 -13.79
C ARG A 135 -9.91 1.27 -14.29
N LEU A 136 -11.13 1.79 -14.16
CA LEU A 136 -11.45 3.17 -14.52
C LEU A 136 -10.64 4.17 -13.68
N GLU A 137 -10.42 3.87 -12.41
CA GLU A 137 -9.55 4.66 -11.55
C GLU A 137 -8.09 4.64 -11.99
N LEU A 138 -7.57 3.46 -12.37
CA LEU A 138 -6.23 3.34 -12.95
C LEU A 138 -6.10 4.17 -14.24
N ASP A 139 -7.10 4.13 -15.11
CA ASP A 139 -7.11 4.91 -16.36
C ASP A 139 -6.95 6.42 -16.07
N PHE A 140 -7.75 6.96 -15.13
CA PHE A 140 -7.62 8.36 -14.72
C PHE A 140 -6.26 8.69 -14.11
N LEU A 141 -5.69 7.78 -13.30
CA LEU A 141 -4.37 7.97 -12.72
C LEU A 141 -3.25 8.02 -13.77
N LEU A 142 -3.36 7.16 -14.79
CA LEU A 142 -2.41 7.10 -15.90
C LEU A 142 -2.52 8.33 -16.80
N GLU A 143 -3.73 8.74 -17.17
CA GLU A 143 -3.97 9.97 -17.94
C GLU A 143 -3.51 11.23 -17.19
N GLY A 144 -3.72 11.27 -15.87
CA GLY A 144 -3.30 12.37 -15.00
C GLY A 144 -1.80 12.42 -14.70
N GLY A 145 -1.00 11.49 -15.23
CA GLY A 145 0.46 11.48 -15.04
C GLY A 145 0.91 11.10 -13.63
N LEU A 146 0.11 10.32 -12.90
CA LEU A 146 0.44 9.71 -11.61
C LEU A 146 0.91 10.70 -10.52
N PRO A 147 0.12 11.74 -10.18
CA PRO A 147 0.52 12.72 -9.19
C PRO A 147 0.68 12.09 -7.80
N GLY A 148 1.78 12.40 -7.11
CA GLY A 148 2.07 11.89 -5.76
C GLY A 148 2.47 10.40 -5.68
N VAL A 149 2.44 9.69 -6.80
CA VAL A 149 2.91 8.29 -6.89
C VAL A 149 4.43 8.26 -6.96
N HIS A 150 5.06 7.62 -5.98
CA HIS A 150 6.50 7.44 -5.94
C HIS A 150 6.91 6.09 -6.53
N VAL A 151 6.21 5.03 -6.14
CA VAL A 151 6.38 3.70 -6.70
C VAL A 151 5.01 3.14 -7.08
N LEU A 152 4.96 2.45 -8.22
CA LEU A 152 3.83 1.65 -8.64
C LEU A 152 4.32 0.22 -8.85
N ARG A 153 3.70 -0.72 -8.15
CA ARG A 153 3.86 -2.16 -8.37
C ARG A 153 2.59 -2.68 -9.04
N ALA A 154 2.74 -3.53 -10.04
CA ALA A 154 1.61 -4.24 -10.61
C ALA A 154 1.96 -5.71 -10.71
N HIS A 155 1.07 -6.59 -10.29
CA HIS A 155 1.29 -8.02 -10.44
C HIS A 155 0.04 -8.74 -10.89
N ARG A 156 0.23 -9.79 -11.67
CA ARG A 156 -0.85 -10.68 -12.11
C ARG A 156 -0.41 -12.12 -12.10
N LEU A 157 -1.38 -13.00 -11.93
CA LEU A 157 -1.19 -14.43 -11.97
C LEU A 157 -1.38 -14.93 -13.41
N GLU A 158 -0.33 -15.56 -13.93
CA GLU A 158 -0.32 -16.20 -15.25
C GLU A 158 -0.82 -17.64 -15.16
N ARG A 159 -1.10 -18.25 -16.32
CA ARG A 159 -1.38 -19.69 -16.40
C ARG A 159 -0.22 -20.49 -15.77
N GLY A 160 -0.58 -21.49 -14.96
CA GLY A 160 0.38 -22.33 -14.24
C GLY A 160 0.94 -21.73 -12.95
N GLY A 161 0.26 -20.71 -12.40
CA GLY A 161 0.52 -20.15 -11.08
C GLY A 161 1.76 -19.27 -10.97
N ARG A 162 2.34 -18.85 -12.11
CA ARG A 162 3.50 -17.95 -12.14
C ARG A 162 3.02 -16.50 -12.03
N LEU A 163 3.75 -15.67 -11.28
CA LEU A 163 3.50 -14.24 -11.22
C LEU A 163 4.33 -13.48 -12.27
N THR A 164 3.70 -12.48 -12.87
CA THR A 164 4.37 -11.38 -13.56
C THR A 164 4.31 -10.17 -12.64
N VAL A 165 5.45 -9.56 -12.31
CA VAL A 165 5.54 -8.38 -11.44
C VAL A 165 6.22 -7.25 -12.19
N TRP A 166 5.56 -6.10 -12.25
CA TRP A 166 6.08 -4.85 -12.79
C TRP A 166 6.36 -3.87 -11.65
N ARG A 167 7.41 -3.08 -11.80
CA ARG A 167 7.74 -1.96 -10.91
C ARG A 167 8.09 -0.73 -11.73
N MET A 168 7.40 0.37 -11.45
CA MET A 168 7.79 1.70 -11.89
C MET A 168 8.14 2.53 -10.66
N GLU A 169 9.25 3.26 -10.74
CA GLU A 169 9.66 4.22 -9.73
C GLU A 169 9.85 5.58 -10.42
N ARG A 170 9.24 6.61 -9.86
CA ARG A 170 9.50 7.98 -10.33
C ARG A 170 10.76 8.48 -9.64
N PRO A 171 11.68 9.11 -10.38
CA PRO A 171 12.76 9.86 -9.77
C PRO A 171 12.13 10.89 -8.82
N VAL A 172 12.52 10.85 -7.54
CA VAL A 172 12.22 11.95 -6.64
C VAL A 172 12.94 13.15 -7.21
N ALA A 173 12.21 14.15 -7.70
CA ALA A 173 12.83 15.38 -8.16
C ALA A 173 13.68 15.91 -6.99
N PRO A 174 14.97 16.22 -7.21
CA PRO A 174 15.78 16.81 -6.15
C PRO A 174 15.04 18.06 -5.64
N PRO A 175 15.04 18.33 -4.32
CA PRO A 175 14.49 19.57 -3.80
C PRO A 175 15.13 20.71 -4.58
N LEU A 176 14.30 21.59 -5.14
CA LEU A 176 14.77 22.75 -5.90
C LEU A 176 15.87 23.45 -5.07
N PRO A 177 17.08 23.67 -5.60
CA PRO A 177 18.11 24.36 -4.87
C PRO A 177 17.66 25.80 -4.63
N GLY A 178 17.43 26.16 -3.37
CA GLY A 178 17.47 27.54 -2.89
C GLY A 178 16.24 28.40 -3.18
N GLY A 179 15.31 28.44 -2.21
CA GLY A 179 14.50 29.62 -1.92
C GLY A 179 14.95 30.23 -0.59
N SER A 180 16.24 30.53 -0.43
CA SER A 180 16.72 31.35 0.68
C SER A 180 16.33 32.79 0.40
N CYS A 181 15.09 33.17 0.71
CA CYS A 181 14.75 34.58 0.92
C CYS A 181 15.36 35.02 2.25
N SER A 182 16.68 35.22 2.22
CA SER A 182 17.35 36.09 3.19
C SER A 182 17.09 37.51 2.71
N ASP A 183 15.94 38.07 3.05
CA ASP A 183 15.74 39.51 2.93
C ASP A 183 16.68 40.19 3.92
N HIS A 184 17.70 40.79 3.35
CA HIS A 184 18.60 41.75 3.96
C HIS A 184 17.76 42.97 4.38
N ILE A 185 17.46 43.10 5.68
CA ILE A 185 17.02 44.37 6.25
C ILE A 185 18.27 45.06 6.80
N PRO A 186 18.75 46.17 6.21
CA PRO A 186 19.80 46.97 6.83
C PRO A 186 19.19 47.76 8.00
N GLY A 187 19.95 47.80 9.10
CA GLY A 187 19.50 48.32 10.39
C GLY A 187 19.27 49.82 10.43
N ASP A 188 18.49 50.23 11.42
CA ASP A 188 18.53 51.56 11.99
C ASP A 188 18.56 51.47 13.52
N ALA A 189 19.33 52.36 14.13
CA ALA A 189 19.68 52.39 15.54
C ALA A 189 18.50 52.85 16.43
N GLY A 190 18.34 52.23 17.61
CA GLY A 190 17.33 52.61 18.63
C GLY A 190 17.73 53.86 19.43
N PRO A 191 17.35 53.98 20.74
CA PRO A 191 16.16 53.57 21.50
C PRO A 191 15.60 54.85 22.25
N PRO A 192 14.98 54.86 23.45
CA PRO A 192 14.37 53.83 24.32
C PRO A 192 12.97 54.23 24.87
N ASP A 193 12.47 53.39 25.78
CA ASP A 193 11.67 53.71 26.98
C ASP A 193 10.32 53.03 27.17
N ASP A 194 10.34 52.27 28.27
CA ASP A 194 9.37 52.14 29.35
C ASP A 194 8.13 51.25 29.26
N ALA A 195 8.07 50.45 30.34
CA ALA A 195 6.89 50.05 31.10
C ALA A 195 5.96 49.00 30.47
N THR A 196 5.36 48.04 31.17
CA THR A 196 5.33 47.64 32.58
C THR A 196 4.37 46.44 32.64
N LEU A 197 4.75 45.40 33.38
CA LEU A 197 3.95 44.44 34.17
C LEU A 197 2.75 43.65 33.58
N ALA A 198 2.74 42.37 34.01
CA ALA A 198 1.61 41.57 34.48
C ALA A 198 0.88 40.63 33.50
N GLY A 199 1.28 39.34 33.52
CA GLY A 199 0.30 38.25 33.71
C GLY A 199 -0.16 38.17 35.19
N PRO A 200 -0.97 37.19 35.64
CA PRO A 200 -1.11 35.85 35.06
C PRO A 200 -2.52 35.18 35.19
N ARG A 201 -2.57 33.89 34.79
CA ARG A 201 -3.38 32.75 35.32
C ARG A 201 -4.60 32.24 34.53
N ALA A 202 -4.31 31.21 33.73
CA ALA A 202 -4.71 29.80 33.93
C ALA A 202 -6.06 29.52 34.62
N GLY A 203 -7.04 29.10 33.82
CA GLY A 203 -8.22 28.37 34.26
C GLY A 203 -7.97 26.86 34.27
N GLN A 204 -8.00 26.23 35.45
CA GLN A 204 -8.16 24.79 35.59
C GLN A 204 -9.60 24.48 35.99
N ARG A 205 -10.36 23.85 35.09
CA ARG A 205 -11.67 23.24 35.41
C ARG A 205 -11.45 21.80 35.88
N ARG A 206 -11.84 21.53 37.12
CA ARG A 206 -12.02 20.18 37.67
C ARG A 206 -13.33 19.60 37.13
N PHE A 207 -13.27 18.42 36.53
CA PHE A 207 -14.43 17.52 36.43
C PHE A 207 -14.21 16.36 37.41
N ARG A 208 -15.05 16.31 38.45
CA ARG A 208 -15.39 15.07 39.16
C ARG A 208 -16.63 14.50 38.47
N ARG A 209 -16.68 13.19 38.26
CA ARG A 209 -17.91 12.44 38.05
C ARG A 209 -18.08 11.40 39.17
N PRO A 210 -19.34 11.05 39.51
CA PRO A 210 -19.69 10.09 40.56
C PRO A 210 -19.32 8.65 40.20
#